data_AF-A0A3L7AFX2-F1
#
_entry.id   AF-A0A3L7AFX2-F1
#
_cell.length_a   1.000
_cell.length_b   1.000
_cell.length_c   1.000
_cell.angle_alpha   90.00
_cell.angle_beta   90.00
_cell.angle_gamma   90.00
#
_symmetry.space_group_name_H-M   'P 1'
#
loop_
_entity.id
_entity.type
_entity.pdbx_description
1 polymer ?
#
loop_
_entity_poly.entity_id
_entity_poly.type
_entity_poly.pdbx_seq_one_letter_code
_entity_poly.pdbx_strand_id
1 'polypeptide(L)'
;MFVDTGEGDGELTEYNCVLFPGEDHELTIQAYAPGLEELSRFVLPEVREFLDGLDALIENRDELDADLAQVIHYRGRVGLVWWSRGMNNEFVGIYRPDPAGWRFLGFGDIFED
;
A
#
# COMPACT_ATOMS: atom_id res chain seq x y z
N MET A 1 5.15 -13.50 -3.85
CA MET A 1 4.19 -14.44 -3.21
C MET A 1 3.80 -13.84 -1.88
N PHE A 2 2.51 -13.76 -1.57
CA PHE A 2 2.07 -13.26 -0.26
C PHE A 2 2.38 -14.29 0.83
N VAL A 3 2.95 -13.80 1.92
CA VAL A 3 3.31 -14.58 3.11
C VAL A 3 2.54 -14.02 4.29
N ASP A 4 1.85 -14.89 5.02
CA ASP A 4 1.25 -14.58 6.31
C ASP A 4 2.37 -14.25 7.30
N THR A 5 2.32 -13.06 7.90
CA THR A 5 3.38 -12.62 8.83
C THR A 5 3.12 -13.05 10.27
N GLY A 6 1.93 -13.57 10.58
CA GLY A 6 1.48 -13.84 11.94
C GLY A 6 1.06 -12.59 12.72
N GLU A 7 1.10 -11.42 12.09
CA GLU A 7 0.69 -10.12 12.67
C GLU A 7 -0.73 -9.74 12.21
N GLY A 8 -1.34 -8.79 12.92
CA GLY A 8 -2.71 -8.33 12.65
C GLY A 8 -3.34 -7.54 13.78
N ASP A 9 -4.59 -7.12 13.60
CA ASP A 9 -5.37 -6.38 14.61
C ASP A 9 -6.37 -7.26 15.38
N GLY A 10 -6.31 -8.59 15.17
CA GLY A 10 -7.22 -9.58 15.75
C GLY A 10 -8.43 -9.90 14.87
N GLU A 11 -8.80 -9.03 13.93
CA GLU A 11 -9.83 -9.29 12.92
C GLU A 11 -9.20 -9.60 11.55
N LEU A 12 -8.10 -8.92 11.23
CA LEU A 12 -7.39 -9.05 9.98
C LEU A 12 -5.98 -9.58 10.23
N THR A 13 -5.56 -10.49 9.36
CA THR A 13 -4.19 -10.99 9.26
C THR A 13 -3.42 -10.18 8.23
N GLU A 14 -2.18 -9.86 8.54
CA GLU A 14 -1.24 -9.22 7.64
C GLU A 14 -0.59 -10.23 6.68
N TYR A 15 -0.59 -9.87 5.39
CA TYR A 15 0.07 -10.62 4.33
C TYR A 15 1.03 -9.70 3.56
N ASN A 16 2.29 -10.11 3.47
CA ASN A 16 3.33 -9.34 2.76
C ASN A 16 3.81 -10.04 1.49
N CYS A 17 3.99 -9.26 0.44
CA CYS A 17 4.64 -9.67 -0.79
C CYS A 17 5.67 -8.61 -1.20
N VAL A 18 6.95 -8.97 -1.18
CA VAL A 18 8.03 -8.12 -1.68
C VAL A 18 8.15 -8.29 -3.18
N LEU A 19 8.09 -7.18 -3.92
CA LEU A 19 8.40 -7.08 -5.33
C LEU A 19 9.85 -6.59 -5.47
N PHE A 20 10.58 -7.14 -6.44
CA PHE A 20 11.97 -6.77 -6.73
C PHE A 20 12.91 -6.86 -5.51
N PRO A 21 12.94 -8.00 -4.79
CA PRO A 21 13.71 -8.13 -3.56
C PRO A 21 15.21 -7.94 -3.80
N GLY A 22 15.82 -7.01 -3.06
CA GLY A 22 17.23 -6.65 -3.12
C GLY A 22 17.60 -5.64 -4.21
N GLU A 23 16.61 -5.08 -4.91
CA GLU A 23 16.83 -4.05 -5.93
C GLU A 23 16.57 -2.65 -5.36
N ASP A 24 17.13 -1.60 -5.99
CA ASP A 24 16.94 -0.20 -5.54
C ASP A 24 15.46 0.25 -5.57
N HIS A 25 14.61 -0.52 -6.26
CA HIS A 25 13.18 -0.30 -6.40
C HIS A 25 12.36 -1.43 -5.75
N GLU A 26 12.93 -2.09 -4.74
CA GLU A 26 12.20 -3.04 -3.90
C GLU A 26 10.93 -2.38 -3.36
N LEU A 27 9.79 -3.05 -3.53
CA LEU A 27 8.49 -2.54 -3.11
C LEU A 27 7.76 -3.61 -2.30
N THR A 28 7.44 -3.29 -1.05
CA THR A 28 6.60 -4.18 -0.24
C THR A 28 5.13 -3.92 -0.50
N ILE A 29 4.38 -4.96 -0.83
CA ILE A 29 2.92 -4.95 -0.84
C ILE A 29 2.44 -5.61 0.44
N GLN A 30 1.80 -4.84 1.31
CA GLN A 30 1.20 -5.29 2.56
C GLN A 30 -0.32 -5.25 2.41
N ALA A 31 -0.98 -6.34 2.73
CA ALA A 31 -2.43 -6.46 2.59
C ALA A 31 -3.02 -7.12 3.83
N TYR A 32 -4.13 -6.57 4.30
CA TYR A 32 -4.84 -7.10 5.47
C TYR A 32 -6.15 -7.77 5.06
N ALA A 33 -6.36 -9.00 5.50
CA ALA A 33 -7.57 -9.76 5.21
C ALA A 33 -7.89 -10.75 6.36
N PRO A 34 -9.15 -11.17 6.56
CA PRO A 34 -9.48 -12.21 7.55
C PRO A 34 -8.82 -13.57 7.30
N GLY A 35 -8.38 -13.82 6.06
CA GLY A 35 -7.76 -15.07 5.65
C GLY A 35 -7.34 -15.06 4.19
N LEU A 36 -6.66 -16.13 3.76
CA LEU A 36 -6.16 -16.29 2.40
C LEU A 36 -7.27 -16.31 1.33
N GLU A 37 -8.46 -16.81 1.67
CA GLU A 37 -9.60 -16.83 0.74
C GLU A 37 -10.09 -15.41 0.47
N GLU A 38 -10.36 -14.62 1.52
CA GLU A 38 -10.76 -13.22 1.42
C GLU A 38 -9.69 -12.36 0.77
N LEU A 39 -8.41 -12.58 1.13
CA LEU A 39 -7.27 -11.94 0.49
C LEU A 39 -7.33 -12.15 -1.02
N SER A 40 -7.42 -13.41 -1.45
CA SER A 40 -7.38 -13.78 -2.88
C SER A 40 -8.60 -13.28 -3.65
N ARG A 41 -9.78 -13.31 -3.02
CA ARG A 41 -11.05 -13.05 -3.70
C ARG A 41 -11.39 -11.57 -3.80
N PHE A 42 -11.01 -10.77 -2.79
CA PHE A 42 -11.45 -9.38 -2.68
C PHE A 42 -10.28 -8.39 -2.61
N VAL A 43 -9.27 -8.67 -1.79
CA VAL A 43 -8.18 -7.70 -1.54
C VAL A 43 -7.18 -7.64 -2.69
N LEU A 44 -6.70 -8.80 -3.19
CA LEU A 44 -5.72 -8.82 -4.28
C LEU A 44 -6.23 -8.19 -5.58
N PRO A 45 -7.51 -8.36 -5.99
CA PRO A 45 -8.07 -7.60 -7.11
C PRO A 45 -8.00 -6.08 -6.92
N GLU A 46 -8.34 -5.57 -5.73
CA GLU A 46 -8.27 -4.12 -5.44
C GLU A 46 -6.84 -3.61 -5.44
N VAL A 47 -5.91 -4.36 -4.83
CA VAL A 47 -4.47 -4.05 -4.85
C VAL A 47 -3.96 -4.01 -6.29
N ARG A 48 -4.36 -4.98 -7.13
CA ARG A 48 -3.95 -5.02 -8.54
C ARG A 48 -4.48 -3.82 -9.32
N GLU A 49 -5.77 -3.51 -9.16
CA GLU A 49 -6.38 -2.34 -9.80
C GLU A 49 -5.68 -1.03 -9.37
N PHE A 50 -5.32 -0.92 -8.09
CA PHE A 50 -4.54 0.21 -7.60
C PHE A 50 -3.15 0.29 -8.24
N LEU A 51 -2.43 -0.83 -8.29
CA LEU A 51 -1.09 -0.90 -8.88
C LEU A 51 -1.08 -0.59 -10.38
N ASP A 52 -2.11 -1.01 -11.12
CA ASP A 52 -2.26 -0.69 -12.54
C ASP A 52 -2.39 0.83 -12.80
N GLY A 53 -2.86 1.61 -11.80
CA GLY A 53 -2.96 3.06 -11.85
C GLY A 53 -1.86 3.82 -11.10
N LEU A 54 -0.88 3.12 -10.51
CA LEU A 54 0.10 3.70 -9.59
C LEU A 54 0.93 4.81 -10.24
N ASP A 55 1.42 4.58 -11.46
CA ASP A 55 2.25 5.54 -12.20
C ASP A 55 1.56 6.91 -12.30
N ALA A 56 0.29 6.95 -12.69
CA ALA A 56 -0.48 8.19 -12.80
C ALA A 56 -0.70 8.88 -11.43
N LEU A 57 -0.79 8.10 -10.35
CA LEU A 57 -0.95 8.63 -8.99
C LEU A 57 0.36 9.23 -8.44
N ILE A 58 1.52 8.73 -8.88
CA ILE A 58 2.84 9.20 -8.45
C ILE A 58 3.48 10.21 -9.40
N GLU A 59 3.06 10.32 -10.66
CA GLU A 59 3.57 11.30 -11.64
C GLU A 59 3.49 12.75 -11.12
N ASN A 60 2.53 13.06 -10.24
CA ASN A 60 2.37 14.38 -9.65
C ASN A 60 3.24 14.59 -8.38
N ARG A 61 4.16 13.67 -8.08
CA ARG A 61 4.95 13.64 -6.84
C ARG A 61 6.46 13.73 -7.05
N ASP A 62 6.93 14.00 -8.27
CA ASP A 62 8.36 14.20 -8.60
C ASP A 62 9.05 15.30 -7.76
N GLU A 63 8.29 16.16 -7.09
CA GLU A 63 8.82 17.17 -6.15
C GLU A 63 9.24 16.59 -4.79
N LEU A 64 8.89 15.34 -4.49
CA LEU A 64 9.25 14.67 -3.24
C LEU A 64 10.58 13.93 -3.42
N ASP A 65 11.63 14.36 -2.71
CA ASP A 65 12.89 13.63 -2.57
C ASP A 65 12.71 12.39 -1.66
N ALA A 66 11.93 11.43 -2.16
CA ALA A 66 11.53 10.23 -1.44
C ALA A 66 11.29 9.05 -2.40
N ASP A 67 11.58 7.85 -1.92
CA ASP A 67 11.35 6.59 -2.62
C ASP A 67 10.05 5.96 -2.16
N LEU A 68 9.25 5.42 -3.09
CA LEU A 68 8.11 4.60 -2.71
C LEU A 68 8.63 3.26 -2.17
N ALA A 69 8.36 2.99 -0.89
CA ALA A 69 8.87 1.81 -0.20
C ALA A 69 7.80 0.73 -0.01
N GLN A 70 6.54 1.15 0.13
CA GLN A 70 5.46 0.21 0.46
C GLN A 70 4.09 0.68 -0.05
N VAL A 71 3.26 -0.30 -0.41
CA VAL A 71 1.82 -0.15 -0.63
C VAL A 71 1.09 -0.97 0.42
N ILE A 72 0.21 -0.34 1.19
CA ILE A 72 -0.58 -0.98 2.26
C ILE A 72 -2.05 -0.96 1.86
N HIS A 73 -2.72 -2.12 1.83
CA HIS A 73 -4.18 -2.21 1.74
C HIS A 73 -4.77 -2.56 3.10
N TYR A 74 -5.61 -1.68 3.64
CA TYR A 74 -6.27 -1.85 4.94
C TYR A 74 -7.70 -1.31 4.90
N ARG A 75 -8.68 -2.19 5.18
CA ARG A 75 -10.13 -1.86 5.26
C ARG A 75 -10.65 -1.02 4.08
N GLY A 76 -10.25 -1.39 2.85
CA GLY A 76 -10.70 -0.73 1.62
C GLY A 76 -10.02 0.63 1.35
N ARG A 77 -8.94 0.94 2.08
CA ARG A 77 -8.05 2.08 1.81
C ARG A 77 -6.72 1.56 1.33
N VAL A 78 -6.04 2.37 0.52
CA VAL A 78 -4.66 2.10 0.09
C VAL A 78 -3.75 3.22 0.54
N GLY A 79 -2.65 2.83 1.17
CA GLY A 79 -1.60 3.72 1.67
C GLY A 79 -0.37 3.53 0.81
N LEU A 80 0.16 4.65 0.34
CA LEU A 80 1.48 4.68 -0.26
C LEU A 80 2.46 5.22 0.78
N VAL A 81 3.45 4.42 1.14
CA VAL A 81 4.50 4.80 2.10
C VAL A 81 5.73 5.24 1.34
N TRP A 82 6.16 6.48 1.56
CA TRP A 82 7.39 7.01 0.99
C TRP A 82 8.46 7.17 2.05
N TRP A 83 9.67 6.78 1.69
CA TRP A 83 10.87 6.97 2.49
C TRP A 83 11.64 8.20 2.01
N SER A 84 11.73 9.25 2.83
CA SER A 84 12.49 10.45 2.48
C SER A 84 13.99 10.21 2.54
N ARG A 85 14.70 10.49 1.44
CA ARG A 85 16.15 10.33 1.34
C ARG A 85 16.93 11.31 2.22
N GLY A 86 16.37 12.50 2.44
CA GLY A 86 17.04 13.59 3.18
C GLY A 86 16.73 13.66 4.68
N MET A 87 15.58 13.12 5.13
CA MET A 87 15.09 13.33 6.49
C MET A 87 15.00 12.06 7.34
N ASN A 88 15.37 10.88 6.81
CA ASN A 88 15.26 9.59 7.51
C ASN A 88 13.87 9.43 8.17
N ASN A 89 12.83 9.73 7.40
CA ASN A 89 11.46 9.74 7.86
C ASN A 89 10.54 9.17 6.78
N GLU A 90 9.43 8.58 7.20
CA GLU A 90 8.38 8.07 6.33
C GLU A 90 7.13 8.94 6.39
N PHE A 91 6.36 8.93 5.30
CA PHE A 91 5.03 9.51 5.29
C PHE A 91 4.10 8.68 4.43
N VAL A 92 2.82 8.62 4.82
CA VAL A 92 1.82 7.79 4.15
C VAL A 92 0.75 8.65 3.53
N GLY A 93 0.48 8.41 2.25
CA GLY A 93 -0.59 9.06 1.50
C GLY A 93 -1.74 8.08 1.33
N ILE A 94 -2.91 8.48 1.81
CA ILE A 94 -4.06 7.60 1.92
C ILE A 94 -5.01 7.86 0.75
N TYR A 95 -5.45 6.77 0.14
CA TYR A 95 -6.38 6.75 -0.99
C TYR A 95 -7.56 5.85 -0.68
N ARG A 96 -8.69 6.14 -1.30
CA ARG A 96 -9.87 5.26 -1.30
C ARG A 96 -10.42 5.06 -2.71
N PRO A 97 -11.14 3.96 -2.96
CA PRO A 97 -11.90 3.79 -4.20
C PRO A 97 -12.93 4.91 -4.38
N ASP A 98 -13.11 5.33 -5.62
CA ASP A 98 -14.07 6.32 -6.10
C ASP A 98 -14.55 5.88 -7.50
N PRO A 99 -15.75 6.26 -7.98
CA PRO A 99 -16.21 5.84 -9.31
C PRO A 99 -15.32 6.27 -10.48
N ALA A 100 -14.47 7.27 -10.27
CA ALA A 100 -13.49 7.76 -11.24
C ALA A 100 -12.08 7.13 -11.09
N GLY A 101 -11.89 6.18 -10.15
CA GLY A 101 -10.61 5.57 -9.83
C GLY A 101 -10.26 5.74 -8.35
N TRP A 102 -9.03 6.14 -8.04
CA TRP A 102 -8.57 6.31 -6.66
C TRP A 102 -8.53 7.78 -6.26
N ARG A 103 -9.18 8.11 -5.14
CA ARG A 103 -9.22 9.46 -4.58
C ARG A 103 -8.24 9.62 -3.43
N PHE A 104 -7.38 10.63 -3.51
CA PHE A 104 -6.51 11.04 -2.41
C PHE A 104 -7.31 11.64 -1.25
N LEU A 105 -7.04 11.18 -0.03
CA LEU A 105 -7.69 11.64 1.21
C LEU A 105 -6.81 12.58 2.02
N GLY A 106 -5.49 12.37 2.00
CA GLY A 106 -4.53 13.15 2.77
C GLY A 106 -3.32 12.34 3.20
N PHE A 107 -2.49 12.97 4.02
CA PHE A 107 -1.37 12.32 4.70
C PHE A 107 -1.76 11.98 6.14
N GLY A 108 -1.39 10.82 6.64
CA GLY A 108 -1.75 10.40 8.00
C GLY A 108 -1.40 8.95 8.28
N ASP A 109 -2.03 8.38 9.30
CA ASP A 109 -1.93 6.96 9.61
C ASP A 109 -3.03 6.18 8.86
N ILE A 110 -2.65 5.14 8.11
CA ILE A 110 -3.60 4.31 7.38
C ILE A 110 -4.44 3.40 8.30
N PHE A 111 -4.04 3.23 9.55
CA PHE A 111 -4.75 2.39 10.51
C PHE A 111 -5.79 3.17 11.34
N GLU A 112 -5.77 4.51 11.31
CA GLU A 112 -6.78 5.36 11.96
C GLU A 112 -8.07 5.40 11.13
N ASP A 113 -9.26 5.36 11.75
CA ASP A 113 -10.56 5.35 11.06
C ASP A 113 -10.94 6.70 10.40
#